data_AF-A0A9X3JFD4-F1
#
_entry.id   AF-A0A9X3JFD4-F1
#
_cell.length_a   1.000
_cell.length_b   1.000
_cell.length_c   1.000
_cell.angle_alpha   90.00
_cell.angle_beta   90.00
_cell.angle_gamma   90.00
#
_symmetry.space_group_name_H-M   'P 1'
#
loop_
_entity.id
_entity.type
_entity.pdbx_description
1 polymer ?
#
loop_
_entity_poly.entity_id
_entity_poly.type
_entity_poly.pdbx_seq_one_letter_code
_entity_poly.pdbx_strand_id
1 'polypeptide(L)'
;MKLNKETLGKLGLLITAIIWGSGFTFSAIALDYFTTFRIIAMRFSIAFVILLVLNYKQLKQINKTYLFKGEFIGSILFLAYFLQTTGLEYTTSSKKSFLTAVNVVLVPFIVWIVTVELQPLKEK
;
A
#
# COMPACT_ATOMS: atom_id res chain seq x y z
N MET A 1 31.55 -1.19 12.57
CA MET A 1 31.34 -0.55 11.26
C MET A 1 30.06 0.29 11.33
N LYS A 2 30.16 1.62 11.47
CA LYS A 2 28.97 2.48 11.52
C LYS A 2 28.42 2.61 10.10
N LEU A 3 27.24 2.03 9.84
CA LEU A 3 26.55 2.18 8.56
C LEU A 3 26.17 3.65 8.34
N ASN A 4 26.48 4.19 7.16
CA ASN A 4 26.02 5.51 6.74
C ASN A 4 24.48 5.51 6.62
N LYS A 5 23.82 6.63 6.95
CA LYS A 5 22.37 6.82 6.77
C LYS A 5 21.91 6.50 5.35
N GLU A 6 22.75 6.78 4.35
CA GLU A 6 22.47 6.42 2.95
C GLU A 6 22.44 4.89 2.75
N THR A 7 23.41 4.16 3.30
CA THR A 7 23.45 2.69 3.22
C THR A 7 22.28 2.06 3.98
N LEU A 8 21.91 2.63 5.13
CA LEU A 8 20.74 2.19 5.90
C LEU A 8 19.44 2.40 5.12
N GLY A 9 19.30 3.54 4.41
CA GLY A 9 18.16 3.82 3.54
C GLY A 9 18.05 2.83 2.38
N LYS A 10 19.16 2.56 1.68
CA LYS A 10 19.22 1.56 0.58
C LYS A 10 18.83 0.16 1.07
N LEU A 11 19.33 -0.25 2.25
CA LEU A 11 18.96 -1.52 2.87
C LEU A 11 17.47 -1.56 3.24
N GLY A 12 16.94 -0.47 3.79
CA GLY A 12 15.51 -0.37 4.10
C GLY A 12 14.61 -0.52 2.87
N LEU A 13 14.99 0.10 1.76
CA LEU A 13 14.28 -0.06 0.48
C LEU A 13 14.36 -1.50 -0.05
N LEU A 14 15.54 -2.14 0.03
CA LEU A 14 15.72 -3.53 -0.38
C LEU A 14 14.84 -4.47 0.44
N ILE A 15 14.85 -4.33 1.77
CA ILE A 15 14.01 -5.14 2.68
C ILE A 15 12.53 -4.92 2.35
N THR A 16 12.11 -3.67 2.14
CA THR A 16 10.74 -3.35 1.78
C THR A 16 10.33 -4.01 0.46
N ALA A 17 11.20 -3.97 -0.56
CA ALA A 17 10.95 -4.62 -1.85
C ALA A 17 10.80 -6.14 -1.72
N ILE A 18 11.64 -6.79 -0.91
CA ILE A 18 11.57 -8.23 -0.64
C ILE A 18 10.27 -8.58 0.08
N ILE A 19 9.93 -7.87 1.16
CA ILE A 19 8.70 -8.11 1.95
C ILE A 19 7.47 -7.91 1.07
N TRP A 20 7.45 -6.83 0.29
CA TRP A 20 6.31 -6.49 -0.56
C TRP A 20 6.13 -7.50 -1.71
N GLY A 21 7.21 -7.84 -2.42
CA GLY A 21 7.16 -8.79 -3.53
C GLY A 21 6.78 -10.21 -3.09
N SER A 22 7.38 -10.71 -2.01
CA SER A 22 7.04 -12.03 -1.45
C SER A 22 5.60 -12.10 -0.95
N GLY A 23 5.03 -10.97 -0.50
CA GLY A 23 3.64 -10.86 -0.08
C GLY A 23 2.63 -11.30 -1.15
N PHE A 24 2.94 -11.13 -2.44
CA PHE A 24 2.06 -11.61 -3.53
C PHE A 24 2.01 -13.14 -3.62
N THR A 25 3.17 -13.79 -3.49
CA THR A 25 3.25 -15.26 -3.47
C THR A 25 2.55 -15.84 -2.24
N PHE A 26 2.77 -15.24 -1.06
CA PHE A 26 2.04 -15.66 0.15
C PHE A 26 0.53 -15.45 0.02
N SER A 27 0.10 -14.36 -0.62
CA SER A 27 -1.34 -14.12 -0.86
C SER A 27 -1.94 -15.16 -1.80
N ALA A 28 -1.18 -15.60 -2.82
CA ALA A 28 -1.62 -16.67 -3.73
C ALA A 28 -1.78 -18.00 -2.97
N ILE A 29 -0.79 -18.38 -2.16
CA ILE A 29 -0.86 -19.59 -1.33
C ILE A 29 -2.02 -19.50 -0.32
N ALA A 30 -2.24 -18.33 0.28
CA ALA A 30 -3.32 -18.15 1.25
C ALA A 30 -4.71 -18.31 0.63
N LEU A 31 -4.88 -17.99 -0.66
CA LEU A 31 -6.14 -18.17 -1.38
C LEU A 31 -6.53 -19.63 -1.57
N ASP A 32 -5.56 -20.55 -1.50
CA ASP A 32 -5.84 -21.99 -1.55
C ASP A 32 -6.57 -22.48 -0.28
N TYR A 33 -6.46 -21.75 0.84
CA TYR A 33 -7.01 -22.13 2.15
C TYR A 33 -8.09 -21.18 2.67
N PHE A 34 -8.08 -19.92 2.25
CA PHE A 34 -8.94 -18.87 2.77
C PHE A 34 -9.59 -18.09 1.63
N THR A 35 -10.84 -17.65 1.85
CA THR A 35 -11.50 -16.74 0.92
C THR A 35 -10.82 -15.37 0.90
N THR A 36 -10.89 -14.67 -0.24
CA THR A 36 -10.34 -13.32 -0.39
C THR A 36 -10.72 -12.38 0.76
N PHE A 37 -11.99 -12.39 1.18
CA PHE A 37 -12.46 -11.55 2.28
C PHE A 37 -11.75 -11.86 3.61
N ARG A 38 -11.52 -13.15 3.93
CA ARG A 38 -10.85 -13.57 5.17
C ARG A 38 -9.38 -13.12 5.19
N ILE A 39 -8.67 -13.26 4.06
CA ILE A 39 -7.27 -12.83 3.93
C ILE A 39 -7.16 -11.32 4.16
N ILE A 40 -8.03 -10.56 3.50
CA ILE A 40 -8.05 -9.10 3.60
C ILE A 40 -8.41 -8.65 5.02
N ALA A 41 -9.43 -9.24 5.63
CA ALA A 41 -9.83 -8.95 7.01
C ALA A 41 -8.67 -9.19 7.98
N MET A 42 -8.02 -10.37 7.93
CA MET A 42 -6.86 -10.66 8.77
C MET A 42 -5.72 -9.67 8.55
N ARG A 43 -5.39 -9.36 7.30
CA ARG A 43 -4.31 -8.42 6.95
C ARG A 43 -4.57 -7.03 7.51
N PHE A 44 -5.76 -6.46 7.30
CA PHE A 44 -6.09 -5.13 7.77
C PHE A 44 -6.28 -5.10 9.30
N SER A 45 -6.80 -6.15 9.93
CA SER A 45 -6.89 -6.24 11.39
C SER A 45 -5.51 -6.27 12.05
N ILE A 46 -4.57 -7.07 11.53
CA ILE A 46 -3.20 -7.12 12.04
C ILE A 46 -2.52 -5.75 11.86
N ALA A 47 -2.64 -5.15 10.68
CA ALA A 47 -2.09 -3.82 10.41
C ALA A 47 -2.69 -2.75 11.34
N PHE A 48 -4.01 -2.81 11.58
CA PHE A 48 -4.70 -1.91 12.50
C PHE A 48 -4.16 -2.03 13.91
N VAL A 49 -4.06 -3.26 14.46
CA VAL A 49 -3.54 -3.49 15.83
C VAL A 49 -2.10 -3.02 15.96
N ILE A 50 -1.23 -3.33 14.98
CA ILE A 50 0.17 -2.88 15.00
C ILE A 50 0.25 -1.35 15.00
N LEU A 51 -0.47 -0.68 14.09
CA LEU A 51 -0.45 0.77 13.99
C LEU A 51 -1.06 1.44 15.23
N LEU A 52 -2.10 0.83 15.82
CA LEU A 52 -2.74 1.28 17.04
C LEU A 52 -1.77 1.25 18.23
N VAL A 53 -1.01 0.16 18.39
CA VAL A 53 -0.02 0.01 19.46
C VAL A 53 1.16 0.96 19.26
N LEU A 54 1.68 1.08 18.04
CA LEU A 54 2.81 1.96 17.75
C LEU A 54 2.47 3.45 17.91
N ASN A 55 1.24 3.83 17.58
CA ASN A 55 0.81 5.23 17.56
C ASN A 55 -0.28 5.55 18.60
N TYR A 56 -0.32 4.81 19.71
CA TYR A 56 -1.37 4.94 20.73
C TYR A 56 -1.47 6.36 21.31
N LYS A 57 -0.35 7.10 21.35
CA LYS A 57 -0.31 8.48 21.84
C LYS A 57 -0.95 9.47 20.86
N GLN A 58 -0.77 9.27 19.55
CA GLN A 58 -1.35 10.13 18.52
C GLN A 58 -2.87 9.97 18.39
N LEU A 59 -3.46 8.87 18.89
CA LEU A 59 -4.91 8.66 18.89
C LEU A 59 -5.69 9.77 19.61
N LYS A 60 -5.07 10.43 20.60
CA LYS A 60 -5.67 11.55 21.34
C LYS A 60 -5.87 12.81 20.49
N GLN A 61 -5.23 12.89 19.32
CA GLN A 61 -5.29 14.03 18.42
C GLN A 61 -6.27 13.82 17.25
N ILE A 62 -6.98 12.69 17.22
CA ILE A 62 -7.93 12.38 16.15
C ILE A 62 -9.13 13.33 16.24
N ASN A 63 -9.37 14.05 15.14
CA ASN A 63 -10.56 14.89 14.95
C ASN A 63 -11.54 14.21 13.97
N LYS A 64 -12.81 14.63 13.95
CA LYS A 64 -13.84 14.13 13.03
C LYS A 64 -13.42 14.24 11.55
N THR A 65 -12.71 15.30 11.17
CA THR A 65 -12.16 15.46 9.82
C THR A 65 -11.13 14.38 9.48
N TYR A 66 -10.29 13.98 10.44
CA TYR A 66 -9.33 12.90 10.24
C TYR A 66 -10.03 11.56 10.07
N LEU A 67 -11.09 11.30 10.84
CA LEU A 67 -11.90 10.10 10.69
C LEU A 67 -12.56 10.02 9.32
N PHE A 68 -13.22 11.10 8.87
CA PHE A 68 -13.89 11.11 7.57
C PHE A 68 -12.91 10.93 6.39
N LYS A 69 -11.77 11.65 6.42
CA LYS A 69 -10.72 11.48 5.40
C LYS A 69 -10.09 10.09 5.45
N GLY A 70 -9.89 9.55 6.65
CA GLY A 70 -9.34 8.21 6.87
C GLY A 70 -10.27 7.12 6.37
N GLU A 71 -11.57 7.25 6.62
CA GLU A 71 -12.60 6.33 6.14
C GLU A 71 -12.72 6.38 4.62
N PHE A 72 -12.68 7.57 4.01
CA PHE A 72 -12.72 7.72 2.55
C PHE A 72 -11.52 7.05 1.86
N ILE A 73 -10.29 7.38 2.29
CA ILE A 73 -9.07 6.79 1.72
C ILE A 73 -9.00 5.30 2.06
N GLY A 74 -9.40 4.91 3.27
CA GLY A 74 -9.45 3.52 3.72
C GLY A 74 -10.41 2.67 2.89
N SER A 75 -11.57 3.20 2.54
CA SER A 75 -12.56 2.51 1.69
C SER A 75 -12.03 2.30 0.27
N ILE A 76 -11.38 3.31 -0.31
CA ILE A 76 -10.72 3.19 -1.62
C ILE A 76 -9.61 2.15 -1.56
N LEU A 77 -8.79 2.17 -0.51
CA LEU A 77 -7.71 1.22 -0.30
C LEU A 77 -8.24 -0.21 -0.15
N PHE A 78 -9.29 -0.40 0.63
CA PHE A 78 -9.96 -1.69 0.79
C PHE A 78 -10.48 -2.21 -0.56
N LEU A 79 -11.18 -1.37 -1.32
CA LEU A 79 -11.71 -1.76 -2.63
C LEU A 79 -10.58 -2.12 -3.60
N ALA A 80 -9.50 -1.34 -3.62
CA ALA A 80 -8.33 -1.63 -4.43
C ALA A 80 -7.72 -2.99 -4.05
N TYR A 81 -7.51 -3.26 -2.76
CA TYR A 81 -6.97 -4.55 -2.29
C TYR A 81 -7.93 -5.71 -2.53
N PHE A 82 -9.23 -5.49 -2.40
CA PHE A 82 -10.26 -6.47 -2.69
C PHE A 82 -10.23 -6.87 -4.15
N LEU A 83 -10.35 -5.91 -5.07
CA LEU A 83 -10.27 -6.17 -6.51
C LEU A 83 -8.93 -6.82 -6.89
N GLN A 84 -7.82 -6.38 -6.30
CA GLN A 84 -6.51 -6.94 -6.59
C GLN A 84 -6.33 -8.37 -6.07
N THR A 85 -6.98 -8.74 -4.96
CA THR A 85 -6.88 -10.09 -4.37
C THR A 85 -7.88 -11.03 -5.02
N THR A 86 -9.10 -10.59 -5.27
CA THR A 86 -10.07 -11.34 -6.08
C THR A 86 -9.53 -11.58 -7.48
N GLY A 87 -8.90 -10.59 -8.10
CA GLY A 87 -8.23 -10.75 -9.41
C GLY A 87 -7.11 -11.80 -9.41
N LEU A 88 -6.50 -12.06 -8.24
CA LEU A 88 -5.50 -13.12 -8.07
C LEU A 88 -6.11 -14.53 -8.14
N GLU A 89 -7.39 -14.69 -7.86
CA GLU A 89 -8.08 -15.99 -8.06
C GLU A 89 -8.18 -16.35 -9.55
N TYR A 90 -8.20 -15.34 -10.44
CA TYR A 90 -8.34 -15.51 -11.89
C TYR A 90 -7.01 -15.41 -12.66
N THR A 91 -5.90 -15.09 -11.98
CA THR A 91 -4.61 -14.83 -12.63
C THR A 91 -3.45 -15.35 -11.80
N THR A 92 -2.24 -15.34 -12.34
CA THR A 92 -1.06 -15.77 -11.58
C THR A 92 -0.47 -14.63 -10.76
N SER A 93 0.21 -14.97 -9.66
CA SER A 93 0.97 -13.99 -8.84
C SER A 93 1.91 -13.14 -9.71
N SER A 94 2.57 -13.75 -10.71
CA SER A 94 3.46 -13.06 -11.64
C SER A 94 2.74 -11.99 -12.47
N LYS A 95 1.55 -12.30 -13.01
CA LYS A 95 0.75 -11.33 -13.79
C LYS A 95 0.27 -10.17 -12.91
N LYS A 96 -0.19 -10.46 -11.68
CA LYS A 96 -0.59 -9.45 -10.69
C LYS A 96 0.57 -8.55 -10.28
N SER A 97 1.73 -9.10 -9.98
CA SER A 97 2.93 -8.34 -9.60
C SER A 97 3.43 -7.47 -10.75
N PHE A 98 3.39 -7.99 -11.98
CA PHE A 98 3.75 -7.21 -13.18
C PHE A 98 2.82 -6.02 -13.36
N LEU A 99 1.50 -6.23 -13.35
CA LEU A 99 0.53 -5.15 -13.49
C LEU A 99 0.65 -4.10 -12.37
N THR A 100 1.00 -4.55 -11.16
CA THR A 100 1.25 -3.62 -10.07
C THR A 100 2.51 -2.80 -10.30
N ALA A 101 3.61 -3.37 -10.81
CA ALA A 101 4.84 -2.64 -11.11
C ALA A 101 4.70 -1.58 -12.22
N VAL A 102 3.72 -1.73 -13.11
CA VAL A 102 3.36 -0.71 -14.12
C VAL A 102 2.94 0.61 -13.45
N ASN A 103 2.47 0.58 -12.20
CA ASN A 103 2.14 1.80 -11.46
C ASN A 103 3.31 2.79 -11.37
N VAL A 104 4.56 2.32 -11.35
CA VAL A 104 5.77 3.17 -11.29
C VAL A 104 5.88 4.04 -12.53
N VAL A 105 5.44 3.53 -13.68
CA VAL A 105 5.39 4.27 -14.94
C VAL A 105 4.16 5.16 -15.00
N LEU A 106 2.99 4.67 -14.54
CA LEU A 106 1.72 5.42 -14.63
C LEU A 106 1.65 6.61 -13.66
N VAL A 107 2.20 6.49 -12.45
CA VAL A 107 2.10 7.53 -11.40
C VAL A 107 2.62 8.89 -11.89
N PRO A 108 3.81 9.01 -12.52
CA PRO A 108 4.27 10.27 -13.11
C PRO A 108 3.28 10.90 -14.10
N PHE A 109 2.63 10.10 -14.96
CA PHE A 109 1.65 10.62 -15.92
C PHE A 109 0.36 11.08 -15.24
N ILE A 110 -0.12 10.32 -14.25
CA ILE A 110 -1.31 10.70 -13.47
C ILE A 110 -1.03 12.01 -12.72
N VAL A 111 0.14 12.12 -12.08
CA VAL A 111 0.57 13.35 -11.42
C VAL A 111 0.64 14.48 -12.44
N TRP A 112 1.27 14.28 -13.61
CA TRP A 112 1.31 15.30 -14.64
C TRP A 112 -0.10 15.78 -15.01
N ILE A 113 -1.04 14.89 -15.33
CA ILE A 113 -2.43 15.25 -15.69
C ILE A 113 -3.13 16.01 -14.56
N VAL A 114 -3.04 15.52 -13.32
CA VAL A 114 -3.73 16.12 -12.17
C VAL A 114 -3.12 17.47 -11.78
N THR A 115 -1.80 17.63 -11.97
CA THR A 115 -1.07 18.83 -11.54
C THR A 115 -0.91 19.86 -12.67
N VAL A 116 -1.14 19.49 -13.94
CA VAL A 116 -1.15 20.43 -15.09
C VAL A 116 -2.17 21.55 -14.89
N GLU A 117 -3.29 21.30 -14.20
CA GLU A 117 -4.26 22.34 -13.82
C GLU A 117 -3.86 23.11 -12.53
N LEU A 118 -2.92 22.57 -11.73
CA LEU A 118 -2.56 23.08 -10.40
C LEU A 118 -1.21 23.78 -10.33
N GLN A 119 -0.48 23.89 -11.45
CA GLN A 119 0.69 24.75 -11.55
C GLN A 119 0.31 26.07 -12.24
N PRO A 120 -0.09 27.14 -11.51
CA PRO A 120 0.31 28.45 -11.96
C PRO A 120 1.84 28.41 -11.96
N LEU A 121 2.43 28.56 -13.14
CA LEU A 121 3.86 28.60 -13.38
C LEU A 121 4.55 29.36 -12.24
N LYS A 122 5.10 28.64 -11.25
CA LYS A 122 6.07 29.21 -10.32
C LYS A 122 7.38 29.24 -11.08
N GLU A 123 7.49 30.28 -11.89
CA GLU A 123 8.72 30.83 -12.41
C GLU A 123 9.65 31.16 -11.23
N LYS A 124 10.69 30.34 -11.03
CA LYS A 124 12.07 30.69 -10.64
C LYS A 124 12.86 29.45 -10.22
#